data_AF-A8V617-F1
#
_entry.id   AF-A8V617-F1
#
_cell.length_a   1.000
_cell.length_b   1.000
_cell.length_c   1.000
_cell.angle_alpha   90.00
_cell.angle_beta   90.00
_cell.angle_gamma   90.00
#
_symmetry.space_group_name_H-M   'P 1'
#
loop_
_entity.id
_entity.type
_entity.pdbx_description
1 polymer ?
#
loop_
_entity_poly.entity_id
_entity_poly.type
_entity_poly.pdbx_seq_one_letter_code
_entity_poly.pdbx_strand_id
1 'polypeptide(L)'
;MTYKDYITTVYVIVDEVLKLIGHKHKTNKPKFSDSELITLLVYATTFRKGEIKSTLKEFKENYSDMFPYVPELPAIVKRAKKLKKLVKILIVMIKIYYQTKNH
;
A
#
# COMPACT_ATOMS: atom_id res chain seq x y z
N MET A 1 -6.07 -17.75 2.69
CA MET A 1 -6.18 -16.31 2.39
C MET A 1 -5.52 -16.06 1.05
N THR A 2 -6.24 -15.53 0.06
CA THR A 2 -5.68 -15.23 -1.27
C THR A 2 -4.85 -13.94 -1.24
N TYR A 3 -4.06 -13.67 -2.29
CA TYR A 3 -3.37 -12.38 -2.41
C TYR A 3 -4.36 -11.21 -2.49
N LYS A 4 -5.51 -11.37 -3.18
CA LYS A 4 -6.57 -10.35 -3.20
C LYS A 4 -7.10 -10.07 -1.80
N ASP A 5 -7.40 -11.10 -1.02
CA ASP A 5 -7.88 -10.93 0.37
C ASP A 5 -6.87 -10.18 1.23
N TYR A 6 -5.57 -10.52 1.10
CA TYR A 6 -4.50 -9.81 1.80
C TYR A 6 -4.45 -8.33 1.40
N ILE A 7 -4.46 -8.05 0.10
CA ILE A 7 -4.36 -6.67 -0.41
C ILE A 7 -5.56 -5.85 0.08
N THR A 8 -6.77 -6.40 0.01
CA THR A 8 -7.99 -5.76 0.53
C THR A 8 -7.90 -5.51 2.03
N THR A 9 -7.46 -6.50 2.81
CA THR A 9 -7.30 -6.36 4.26
C THR A 9 -6.28 -5.27 4.61
N VAL A 10 -5.13 -5.26 3.94
CA VAL A 10 -4.11 -4.21 4.13
C VAL A 10 -4.66 -2.85 3.74
N TYR A 11 -5.38 -2.73 2.62
CA TYR A 11 -5.99 -1.49 2.19
C TYR A 11 -6.93 -0.92 3.25
N VAL A 12 -7.84 -1.75 3.77
CA VAL A 12 -8.79 -1.35 4.82
C VAL A 12 -8.05 -0.89 6.08
N ILE A 13 -7.06 -1.66 6.56
CA ILE A 13 -6.27 -1.29 7.75
C ILE A 13 -5.56 0.06 7.53
N VAL A 14 -4.91 0.22 6.38
CA VAL A 14 -4.19 1.45 6.04
C VAL A 14 -5.16 2.63 6.00
N ASP A 15 -6.30 2.49 5.34
CA ASP A 15 -7.29 3.55 5.18
C ASP A 15 -7.85 4.00 6.54
N GLU A 16 -8.19 3.05 7.41
CA GLU A 16 -8.63 3.34 8.78
C GLU A 16 -7.54 4.04 9.60
N VAL A 17 -6.29 3.59 9.53
CA VAL A 17 -5.18 4.27 10.23
C VAL A 17 -4.99 5.70 9.71
N LEU A 18 -5.07 5.91 8.39
CA LEU A 18 -4.95 7.25 7.80
C LEU A 18 -6.08 8.18 8.27
N LYS A 19 -7.32 7.69 8.36
CA LYS A 19 -8.45 8.44 8.92
C LYS A 19 -8.22 8.79 10.39
N LEU A 20 -7.79 7.82 11.20
CA LEU A 20 -7.55 8.00 12.64
C LEU A 20 -6.49 9.07 12.94
N ILE A 21 -5.42 9.13 12.14
CA ILE A 21 -4.37 10.16 12.32
C ILE A 21 -4.69 11.49 11.62
N GLY A 22 -5.89 11.63 11.04
CA GLY A 22 -6.30 12.82 10.30
C GLY A 22 -5.44 13.09 9.06
N HIS A 23 -4.86 12.05 8.45
CA HIS A 23 -4.00 12.21 7.29
C HIS A 23 -4.82 12.65 6.07
N LYS A 24 -4.67 13.92 5.70
CA LYS A 24 -5.29 14.45 4.49
C LYS A 24 -4.40 14.18 3.29
N HIS A 25 -4.96 13.49 2.30
CA HIS A 25 -4.29 13.33 1.02
C HIS A 25 -4.10 14.71 0.36
N LYS A 26 -2.85 15.18 0.28
CA LYS A 26 -2.49 16.55 -0.13
C LYS A 26 -2.46 16.78 -1.64
N THR A 27 -3.43 16.30 -2.42
CA THR A 27 -3.46 16.62 -3.86
C THR A 27 -4.88 16.82 -4.38
N ASN A 28 -5.06 17.81 -5.28
CA ASN A 28 -6.36 18.21 -5.84
C ASN A 28 -6.89 17.24 -6.92
N LYS A 29 -6.10 16.27 -7.38
CA LYS A 29 -6.48 15.26 -8.38
C LYS A 29 -5.62 13.99 -8.28
N PRO A 30 -5.83 13.11 -7.30
CA PRO A 30 -5.22 11.80 -7.31
C PRO A 30 -6.26 10.80 -7.78
N LYS A 31 -6.04 10.25 -8.97
CA LYS A 31 -6.69 8.99 -9.32
C LYS A 31 -6.14 7.81 -8.48
N PHE A 32 -5.10 8.04 -7.66
CA PHE A 32 -4.42 7.08 -6.82
C PHE A 32 -4.08 7.68 -5.45
N SER A 33 -4.73 7.17 -4.41
CA SER A 33 -4.68 7.64 -3.02
C SER A 33 -3.39 7.25 -2.29
N ASP A 34 -3.15 7.87 -1.13
CA ASP A 34 -2.05 7.43 -0.26
C ASP A 34 -2.34 6.06 0.36
N SER A 35 -3.62 5.72 0.59
CA SER A 35 -4.03 4.37 1.05
C SER A 35 -3.59 3.31 0.05
N GLU A 36 -3.85 3.55 -1.25
CA GLU A 36 -3.44 2.65 -2.33
C GLU A 36 -1.92 2.56 -2.45
N LEU A 37 -1.23 3.70 -2.40
CA LEU A 37 0.24 3.74 -2.45
C LEU A 37 0.87 2.94 -1.30
N ILE A 38 0.42 3.17 -0.08
CA ILE A 38 0.98 2.49 1.08
C ILE A 38 0.68 1.00 1.01
N THR A 39 -0.53 0.61 0.59
CA THR A 39 -0.90 -0.80 0.38
C THR A 39 0.06 -1.48 -0.59
N LEU A 40 0.36 -0.84 -1.71
CA LEU A 40 1.31 -1.34 -2.70
C LEU A 40 2.72 -1.50 -2.11
N LEU A 41 3.20 -0.52 -1.33
CA LEU A 41 4.52 -0.57 -0.70
C LEU A 41 4.61 -1.66 0.37
N VAL A 42 3.54 -1.88 1.13
CA VAL A 42 3.44 -2.97 2.11
C VAL A 42 3.50 -4.31 1.37
N TYR A 43 2.68 -4.51 0.33
CA TYR A 43 2.69 -5.73 -0.47
C TYR A 43 4.08 -6.01 -1.06
N ALA A 44 4.70 -5.00 -1.67
CA ALA A 44 6.04 -5.13 -2.23
C ALA A 44 7.06 -5.57 -1.18
N THR A 45 6.99 -5.00 0.02
CA THR A 45 7.91 -5.34 1.12
C THR A 45 7.66 -6.75 1.64
N THR A 46 6.40 -7.17 1.76
CA THR A 46 6.03 -8.49 2.31
C THR A 46 6.31 -9.63 1.34
N PHE A 47 5.91 -9.50 0.07
CA PHE A 47 5.93 -10.61 -0.89
C PHE A 47 6.97 -10.49 -1.99
N ARG A 48 7.47 -9.28 -2.26
CA ARG A 48 8.41 -9.01 -3.36
C ARG A 48 9.77 -8.50 -2.87
N LYS A 49 10.09 -8.69 -1.58
CA LYS A 49 11.36 -8.24 -0.96
C LYS A 49 11.69 -6.76 -1.24
N GLY A 50 10.67 -5.92 -1.44
CA GLY A 50 10.81 -4.50 -1.76
C GLY A 50 10.97 -4.16 -3.24
N GLU A 51 10.85 -5.13 -4.16
CA GLU A 51 10.93 -4.88 -5.60
C GLU A 51 9.70 -4.14 -6.13
N ILE A 52 9.77 -2.80 -6.13
CA ILE A 52 8.67 -1.95 -6.58
C ILE A 52 8.34 -2.17 -8.07
N LYS A 53 9.34 -2.26 -8.96
CA LYS A 53 9.09 -2.41 -10.41
C LYS A 53 8.23 -3.65 -10.73
N SER A 54 8.64 -4.80 -10.20
CA SER A 54 7.93 -6.08 -10.36
C SER A 54 6.52 -5.99 -9.76
N THR A 55 6.38 -5.37 -8.59
CA THR A 55 5.09 -5.17 -7.93
C THR A 55 4.15 -4.28 -8.75
N LEU A 56 4.66 -3.20 -9.36
CA LEU A 56 3.84 -2.32 -10.20
C LEU A 56 3.31 -3.03 -11.43
N LYS A 57 4.16 -3.84 -12.08
CA LYS A 57 3.76 -4.67 -13.21
C LYS A 57 2.65 -5.63 -12.80
N GLU A 58 2.84 -6.33 -11.68
CA GLU A 58 1.85 -7.26 -11.13
C GLU A 58 0.52 -6.58 -10.80
N PHE A 59 0.53 -5.40 -10.18
CA PHE A 59 -0.70 -4.67 -9.86
C PHE A 59 -1.45 -4.21 -11.11
N LYS A 60 -0.73 -3.79 -12.15
CA LYS A 60 -1.34 -3.39 -13.43
C LYS A 60 -1.93 -4.58 -14.18
N GLU A 61 -1.28 -5.73 -14.13
CA GLU A 61 -1.70 -6.92 -14.89
C GLU A 61 -2.78 -7.74 -14.17
N ASN A 62 -2.68 -7.88 -12.84
CA ASN A 62 -3.47 -8.85 -12.07
C ASN A 62 -4.47 -8.22 -11.09
N TYR A 63 -4.32 -6.92 -10.77
CA TYR A 63 -5.12 -6.22 -9.76
C TYR A 63 -5.67 -4.88 -10.25
N SER A 64 -5.86 -4.73 -11.57
CA SER A 64 -6.36 -3.49 -12.18
C SER A 64 -7.81 -3.18 -11.81
N ASP A 65 -8.59 -4.19 -11.41
CA ASP A 65 -9.94 -4.05 -10.84
C ASP A 65 -9.92 -3.34 -9.48
N MET A 66 -8.88 -3.57 -8.68
CA MET A 66 -8.71 -3.01 -7.34
C MET A 66 -7.90 -1.71 -7.34
N PHE A 67 -6.95 -1.58 -8.27
CA PHE A 67 -6.05 -0.43 -8.41
C PHE A 67 -6.07 0.08 -9.86
N PRO A 68 -7.15 0.75 -10.30
CA PRO A 68 -7.33 1.12 -11.71
C PRO A 68 -6.34 2.17 -12.22
N TYR A 69 -5.64 2.87 -11.33
CA TYR A 69 -4.81 4.02 -11.68
C TYR A 69 -3.38 3.95 -11.10
N VAL A 70 -2.77 2.77 -11.08
CA VAL A 70 -1.37 2.58 -10.63
C VAL A 70 -0.43 3.55 -11.37
N PRO A 71 0.21 4.52 -10.67
CA PRO A 71 1.06 5.50 -11.31
C PRO A 71 2.38 4.90 -11.82
N GLU A 72 3.14 5.71 -12.55
CA GLU A 72 4.49 5.34 -12.94
C GLU A 72 5.47 5.37 -11.76
N LEU A 73 6.56 4.60 -11.89
CA LEU A 73 7.59 4.45 -10.85
C LEU A 73 8.12 5.80 -10.32
N PRO A 74 8.43 6.83 -11.14
CA PRO A 74 8.95 8.10 -10.62
C PRO A 74 7.97 8.80 -9.66
N ALA A 75 6.67 8.78 -9.98
CA ALA A 75 5.64 9.38 -9.15
C ALA A 75 5.52 8.65 -7.80
N ILE A 76 5.57 7.32 -7.84
CA ILE A 76 5.52 6.46 -6.65
C ILE A 76 6.73 6.70 -5.76
N VAL A 77 7.95 6.72 -6.32
CA VAL A 77 9.18 6.98 -5.57
C VAL A 77 9.14 8.37 -4.92
N LYS A 78 8.68 9.40 -5.66
CA LYS A 78 8.56 10.77 -5.15
C LYS A 78 7.59 10.85 -3.97
N ARG A 79 6.44 10.20 -4.05
CA ARG A 79 5.44 10.22 -2.97
C ARG A 79 5.84 9.33 -1.80
N ALA A 80 6.38 8.15 -2.06
CA ALA A 80 6.88 7.23 -1.03
C ALA A 80 7.95 7.87 -0.14
N LYS A 81 8.85 8.69 -0.71
CA LYS A 81 9.83 9.48 0.07
C LYS A 81 9.15 10.37 1.12
N LYS A 82 8.02 11.01 0.79
CA LYS A 82 7.26 11.87 1.73
C LYS A 82 6.54 11.06 2.80
N LEU A 83 6.13 9.83 2.50
CA LEU A 83 5.40 8.95 3.42
C LEU A 83 6.29 7.94 4.15
N LYS A 84 7.62 8.01 3.98
CA LYS A 84 8.57 6.97 4.41
C LYS A 84 8.41 6.56 5.88
N LYS A 85 8.21 7.52 6.79
CA LYS A 85 8.03 7.24 8.23
C LYS A 85 6.74 6.48 8.48
N LEU A 86 5.64 6.92 7.87
CA LEU A 86 4.32 6.31 8.00
C LEU A 86 4.27 4.90 7.42
N VAL A 87 4.84 4.70 6.22
CA VAL A 87 4.94 3.39 5.58
C VAL A 87 5.70 2.39 6.47
N LYS A 88 6.82 2.81 7.07
CA LYS A 88 7.58 1.94 7.99
C LYS A 88 6.75 1.50 9.20
N ILE A 89 6.01 2.42 9.82
CA ILE A 89 5.15 2.10 10.97
C ILE A 89 4.06 1.12 10.56
N LEU A 90 3.38 1.40 9.44
CA LEU A 90 2.32 0.53 8.94
C LEU A 90 2.80 -0.87 8.57
N ILE A 91 4.00 -1.00 7.98
CA ILE A 91 4.60 -2.32 7.72
C ILE A 91 4.80 -3.10 9.03
N VAL A 92 5.27 -2.46 10.10
CA VAL A 92 5.46 -3.10 11.40
C VAL A 92 4.11 -3.50 12.00
N MET A 93 3.12 -2.60 12.00
CA MET A 93 1.77 -2.89 12.51
C MET A 93 1.12 -4.06 11.79
N ILE A 94 1.21 -4.09 10.45
CA ILE A 94 0.64 -5.17 9.64
C ILE A 94 1.33 -6.50 9.91
N LYS A 95 2.67 -6.50 10.05
CA LYS A 95 3.41 -7.71 10.44
C LYS A 95 2.94 -8.24 11.79
N ILE A 96 2.80 -7.37 12.79
CA ILE A 96 2.32 -7.76 14.13
C ILE A 96 0.89 -8.31 14.04
N TYR A 97 -0.01 -7.63 13.32
CA TYR A 97 -1.40 -8.06 13.14
C TYR A 97 -1.50 -9.48 12.56
N TYR A 98 -0.70 -9.80 11.54
CA TYR A 98 -0.70 -11.14 10.97
C TYR A 98 0.03 -12.18 11.83
N GLN A 99 1.00 -11.79 12.66
CA GLN A 99 1.62 -12.70 13.62
C GLN A 99 0.64 -13.12 14.72
N THR A 100 -0.13 -12.18 15.26
CA THR A 100 -1.09 -12.47 16.34
C THR A 100 -2.32 -13.23 15.89
N LYS A 101 -2.71 -13.14 14.61
CA LYS A 101 -3.85 -13.87 14.04
C LYS A 101 -3.58 -15.32 13.64
N ASN A 102 -2.30 -15.70 13.52
CA ASN A 102 -1.89 -17.06 13.14
C ASN A 102 -1.54 -17.94 14.35
N HIS A 103 -1.82 -17.44 15.56
CA HIS A 103 -1.84 -18.17 16.82
C HIS A 103 -3.29 -18.30 17.30
#